data_AF-A0A5C3NQ93-F1
#
_entry.id   AF-A0A5C3NQ93-F1
#
_cell.length_a   1.000
_cell.length_b   1.000
_cell.length_c   1.000
_cell.angle_alpha   90.00
_cell.angle_beta   90.00
_cell.angle_gamma   90.00
#
_symmetry.space_group_name_H-M   'P 1'
#
loop_
_entity.id
_entity.type
_entity.pdbx_description
1 polymer ?
#
loop_
_entity_poly.entity_id
_entity_poly.type
_entity_poly.pdbx_seq_one_letter_code
_entity_poly.pdbx_strand_id
1 'polypeptide(L)'
;KGRNIRMGLQFPVGRVHRLLKKGNYAQRVGAGAPVYLAAVLEYLAAEILELAGNAARDNKKQRIVPRHLQLAIRNDEELNKLLGHVVISQGGVVPFINPEV
;
A
#
# COMPACT_ATOMS: atom_id res chain seq x y z
N LYS A 1 -15.70 22.07 6.77
CA LYS A 1 -14.39 21.43 6.42
C LYS A 1 -14.35 20.00 6.96
N GLY A 2 -14.13 19.00 6.10
CA GLY A 2 -14.07 17.58 6.51
C GLY A 2 -12.85 17.28 7.40
N ARG A 3 -12.93 16.23 8.22
CA ARG A 3 -11.84 15.84 9.15
C ARG A 3 -10.51 15.58 8.43
N ASN A 4 -10.50 15.09 7.18
CA ASN A 4 -9.27 14.84 6.44
C ASN A 4 -8.57 16.14 6.01
N ILE A 5 -9.33 17.13 5.51
CA ILE A 5 -8.81 18.44 5.03
C ILE A 5 -8.13 19.20 6.17
N ARG A 6 -8.57 19.01 7.42
CA ARG A 6 -7.94 19.61 8.61
C ARG A 6 -6.60 18.96 8.97
N MET A 7 -6.33 17.75 8.49
CA MET A 7 -5.15 16.95 8.82
C MET A 7 -4.20 16.74 7.63
N GLY A 8 -4.49 17.35 6.47
CA GLY A 8 -3.64 17.22 5.26
C GLY A 8 -3.68 15.87 4.56
N LEU A 9 -4.60 14.97 4.94
CA LEU A 9 -4.69 13.61 4.39
C LEU A 9 -5.63 13.55 3.17
N GLN A 10 -5.20 12.84 2.14
CA GLN A 10 -6.03 12.45 1.00
C GLN A 10 -7.01 11.33 1.37
N PHE A 11 -6.60 10.40 2.24
CA PHE A 11 -7.39 9.25 2.64
C PHE A 11 -8.61 9.64 3.50
N PRO A 12 -9.75 8.93 3.36
CA PRO A 12 -10.99 9.32 3.99
C PRO A 12 -11.09 8.94 5.47
N VAL A 13 -10.62 9.79 6.39
CA VAL A 13 -10.71 9.63 7.86
C VAL A 13 -12.12 9.25 8.32
N GLY A 14 -13.16 9.93 7.82
CA GLY A 14 -14.55 9.63 8.16
C GLY A 14 -15.00 8.21 7.75
N ARG A 15 -14.53 7.73 6.59
CA ARG A 15 -14.80 6.37 6.10
C ARG A 15 -14.05 5.35 6.94
N VAL A 16 -12.78 5.60 7.25
CA VAL A 16 -11.96 4.75 8.12
C VAL A 16 -12.63 4.61 9.50
N HIS A 17 -13.09 5.70 10.11
CA HIS A 17 -13.81 5.65 11.37
C HIS A 17 -15.08 4.77 11.30
N ARG A 18 -15.87 4.91 10.23
CA ARG A 18 -17.07 4.08 10.03
C ARG A 18 -16.72 2.60 9.87
N LEU A 19 -15.65 2.27 9.14
CA LEU A 19 -15.18 0.89 8.96
C LEU A 19 -14.66 0.29 10.27
N LEU A 20 -13.93 1.07 11.08
CA LEU A 20 -13.48 0.64 12.42
C LEU A 20 -14.66 0.29 13.33
N LYS A 21 -15.74 1.09 13.31
CA LYS A 21 -16.95 0.77 14.07
C LYS A 21 -17.69 -0.45 13.52
N LYS A 22 -17.82 -0.57 12.20
CA LYS A 22 -18.53 -1.70 11.56
C LYS A 22 -17.79 -3.03 11.74
N GLY A 23 -16.46 -3.00 11.83
CA GLY A 23 -15.63 -4.20 12.00
C GLY A 23 -15.67 -4.82 13.40
N ASN A 24 -16.36 -4.20 14.36
CA ASN A 24 -16.49 -4.70 15.74
C ASN A 24 -15.14 -5.00 16.44
N TYR A 25 -14.08 -4.25 16.09
CA TYR A 25 -12.73 -4.44 16.67
C TYR A 25 -12.67 -4.04 18.15
N ALA A 26 -13.53 -3.11 18.59
CA ALA A 26 -13.65 -2.66 19.97
C ALA A 26 -15.03 -2.02 20.21
N GLN A 27 -15.49 -1.99 21.47
CA GLN A 27 -16.76 -1.35 21.86
C GLN A 27 -16.78 0.17 21.61
N ARG A 28 -15.62 0.82 21.72
CA ARG A 28 -15.44 2.27 21.47
C ARG A 28 -14.22 2.50 20.60
N VAL A 29 -14.32 3.45 19.68
CA VAL A 29 -13.22 3.88 18.81
C VAL A 29 -12.86 5.31 19.18
N GLY A 30 -11.62 5.52 19.62
CA GLY A 30 -11.12 6.86 19.99
C GLY A 30 -11.06 7.82 18.80
N ALA A 31 -11.14 9.12 19.05
CA ALA A 31 -11.20 10.13 17.99
C ALA A 31 -9.93 10.21 17.12
N GLY A 32 -8.77 9.85 17.67
CA GLY A 32 -7.48 9.84 16.96
C GLY A 32 -7.20 8.56 16.17
N ALA A 33 -7.78 7.42 16.55
CA ALA A 33 -7.59 6.13 15.87
C ALA A 33 -7.85 6.18 14.35
N PRO A 34 -8.96 6.73 13.85
CA PRO A 34 -9.20 6.78 12.41
C PRO A 34 -8.29 7.77 11.67
N VAL A 35 -7.75 8.77 12.36
CA VAL A 35 -6.78 9.70 11.76
C VAL A 35 -5.45 9.00 11.58
N TYR A 36 -4.97 8.36 12.64
CA TYR A 36 -3.71 7.63 12.63
C TYR A 36 -3.72 6.52 11.58
N LEU A 37 -4.77 5.69 11.58
CA LEU A 37 -4.91 4.62 10.59
C LEU A 37 -5.02 5.17 9.16
N ALA A 38 -5.73 6.27 8.93
CA ALA A 38 -5.79 6.88 7.59
C ALA A 38 -4.40 7.36 7.12
N ALA A 39 -3.61 7.97 8.01
CA ALA A 39 -2.26 8.42 7.70
C ALA A 39 -1.32 7.26 7.37
N VAL A 40 -1.37 6.18 8.15
CA VAL A 40 -0.56 4.97 7.88
C VAL A 40 -0.95 4.31 6.55
N LEU A 41 -2.26 4.20 6.27
CA LEU A 41 -2.73 3.65 4.99
C LEU A 41 -2.32 4.52 3.80
N GLU A 42 -2.35 5.84 3.96
CA GLU A 42 -1.91 6.78 2.92
C GLU A 42 -0.40 6.67 2.67
N TYR A 43 0.39 6.58 3.74
CA TYR A 43 1.83 6.39 3.66
C TYR A 43 2.19 5.09 2.92
N LEU A 44 1.61 3.96 3.34
CA LEU A 44 1.86 2.67 2.68
C LEU A 44 1.43 2.66 1.21
N ALA A 45 0.31 3.31 0.88
CA ALA A 45 -0.14 3.43 -0.50
C ALA A 45 0.81 4.31 -1.34
N ALA A 46 1.30 5.42 -0.78
CA ALA A 46 2.24 6.32 -1.44
C ALA A 46 3.55 5.59 -1.75
N GLU A 47 4.14 4.90 -0.77
CA GLU A 47 5.38 4.13 -0.91
C GLU A 47 5.29 3.08 -2.02
N ILE A 48 4.24 2.26 -1.99
CA ILE A 48 4.02 1.23 -3.02
C ILE A 48 3.84 1.86 -4.41
N LEU A 49 3.12 2.98 -4.51
CA LEU A 49 2.89 3.66 -5.79
C LEU A 49 4.14 4.36 -6.32
N GLU A 50 5.00 4.89 -5.45
CA GLU A 50 6.28 5.48 -5.82
C GLU A 50 7.20 4.42 -6.44
N LEU A 51 7.41 3.30 -5.74
CA LEU A 51 8.25 2.19 -6.22
C LEU A 51 7.68 1.57 -7.49
N ALA A 52 6.35 1.35 -7.57
CA ALA A 52 5.71 0.82 -8.76
C ALA A 52 5.75 1.81 -9.94
N GLY A 53 5.72 3.12 -9.66
CA GLY A 53 5.92 4.19 -10.65
C GLY A 53 7.34 4.16 -11.22
N ASN A 54 8.35 3.97 -10.38
CA ASN A 54 9.74 3.79 -10.81
C ASN A 54 9.89 2.52 -11.67
N ALA A 55 9.36 1.38 -11.22
CA ALA A 55 9.37 0.15 -12.01
C ALA A 55 8.63 0.28 -13.35
N ALA A 56 7.54 1.07 -13.43
CA ALA A 56 6.86 1.37 -14.67
C ALA A 56 7.74 2.20 -15.62
N ARG A 57 8.42 3.22 -15.08
CA ARG A 57 9.35 4.08 -15.81
C ARG A 57 10.54 3.28 -16.37
N ASP A 58 11.11 2.39 -15.58
CA ASP A 58 12.23 1.52 -15.99
C ASP A 58 11.83 0.60 -17.15
N ASN A 59 10.59 0.12 -17.13
CA ASN A 59 9.98 -0.65 -18.23
C ASN A 59 9.51 0.23 -19.41
N LYS A 60 9.82 1.53 -19.39
CA LYS A 60 9.42 2.51 -20.42
C LYS A 60 7.91 2.56 -20.63
N LYS A 61 7.13 2.41 -19.55
CA LYS A 61 5.67 2.49 -19.54
C LYS A 61 5.20 3.70 -18.73
N GLN A 62 4.15 4.36 -19.20
CA GLN A 62 3.53 5.47 -18.48
C GLN A 62 2.44 5.02 -17.49
N ARG A 63 2.01 3.75 -17.57
CA ARG A 63 0.93 3.20 -16.75
C ARG A 63 1.46 2.09 -15.85
N ILE A 64 1.10 2.17 -14.56
CA ILE A 64 1.33 1.09 -13.60
C ILE A 64 0.40 -0.10 -13.94
N VAL A 65 0.98 -1.30 -13.99
CA VAL A 65 0.26 -2.57 -14.20
C VAL A 65 0.66 -3.55 -13.09
N PRO A 66 -0.03 -4.68 -12.89
CA PRO A 66 0.27 -5.61 -11.79
C PRO A 66 1.73 -6.09 -11.74
N ARG A 67 2.40 -6.22 -12.90
CA ARG A 67 3.84 -6.51 -12.99
C ARG A 67 4.70 -5.48 -12.25
N HIS A 68 4.38 -4.19 -12.34
CA HIS A 68 5.14 -3.13 -11.68
C HIS A 68 4.96 -3.17 -10.17
N LEU A 69 3.75 -3.49 -9.69
CA LEU A 69 3.48 -3.71 -8.26
C LEU A 69 4.26 -4.92 -7.73
N GLN A 70 4.29 -6.03 -8.48
CA GLN A 70 5.06 -7.21 -8.09
C GLN A 70 6.55 -6.90 -7.99
N LEU A 71 7.13 -6.24 -8.99
CA LEU A 71 8.56 -5.91 -8.97
C LEU A 71 8.89 -4.94 -7.83
N ALA A 72 8.06 -3.90 -7.62
CA ALA A 72 8.22 -2.96 -6.51
C ALA A 72 8.20 -3.67 -5.15
N ILE A 73 7.19 -4.50 -4.89
CA ILE A 73 7.01 -5.17 -3.60
C ILE A 73 8.09 -6.23 -3.35
N ARG A 74 8.53 -6.98 -4.37
CA ARG A 74 9.49 -8.07 -4.17
C ARG A 74 10.94 -7.61 -4.12
N ASN A 75 11.28 -6.47 -4.71
CA ASN A 75 12.62 -5.91 -4.65
C ASN A 75 12.84 -5.03 -3.41
N ASP A 76 11.79 -4.63 -2.71
CA ASP A 76 11.87 -3.92 -1.43
C ASP A 76 11.80 -4.90 -0.24
N GLU A 77 12.76 -4.84 0.67
CA GLU A 77 12.88 -5.82 1.76
C GLU A 77 11.70 -5.77 2.74
N GLU A 78 11.29 -4.56 3.14
CA GLU A 78 10.25 -4.36 4.14
C GLU A 78 8.87 -4.73 3.58
N LEU A 79 8.55 -4.30 2.35
CA LEU A 79 7.31 -4.65 1.67
C LEU A 79 7.27 -6.13 1.30
N ASN A 80 8.39 -6.74 0.90
CA ASN A 80 8.43 -8.17 0.61
C ASN A 80 8.16 -8.98 1.88
N LYS A 81 8.69 -8.55 3.03
CA LYS A 81 8.41 -9.16 4.33
C LYS A 81 6.95 -8.96 4.75
N LEU A 82 6.44 -7.73 4.64
CA LEU A 82 5.05 -7.40 4.99
C LEU A 82 4.03 -8.16 4.13
N LEU A 83 4.34 -8.35 2.84
CA LEU A 83 3.45 -8.94 1.82
C LEU A 83 3.95 -10.30 1.32
N GLY A 84 4.73 -11.02 2.13
CA GLY A 84 5.37 -12.28 1.74
C GLY A 84 4.40 -13.36 1.30
N HIS A 85 3.21 -13.40 1.91
CA HIS A 85 2.16 -14.38 1.62
C HIS A 85 1.06 -13.85 0.69
N VAL A 86 1.18 -12.62 0.19
CA VAL A 86 0.18 -12.01 -0.70
C VAL A 86 0.48 -12.38 -2.16
N VAL A 87 -0.52 -12.90 -2.87
CA VAL A 87 -0.42 -13.18 -4.31
C VAL A 87 -0.92 -11.97 -5.11
N ILE A 88 -0.06 -11.40 -5.94
CA ILE A 88 -0.45 -10.34 -6.87
C ILE A 88 -0.84 -10.98 -8.20
N SER A 89 -2.15 -10.97 -8.47
CA SER A 89 -2.70 -11.49 -9.72
C SER A 89 -2.04 -10.81 -10.92
N GLN A 90 -1.59 -11.60 -11.90
CA GLN A 90 -0.88 -11.13 -13.10
C GLN A 90 0.46 -10.40 -12.82
N GLY A 91 1.05 -10.56 -11.64
CA GLY A 91 2.33 -9.95 -11.27
C GLY A 91 3.58 -10.68 -11.82
N GLY A 92 3.49 -11.99 -12.04
CA GLY A 92 4.66 -12.84 -12.35
C GLY A 92 5.64 -12.93 -11.17
N VAL A 93 6.92 -13.20 -11.47
CA VAL A 93 8.00 -13.33 -10.46
C VAL A 93 9.19 -12.43 -10.75
N VAL A 94 10.01 -12.12 -9.74
CA VAL A 94 11.27 -11.40 -9.96
C VAL A 94 12.19 -12.28 -10.82
N PRO A 95 12.78 -11.77 -11.92
CA PRO A 95 13.71 -12.54 -12.73
C PRO A 95 14.94 -12.91 -11.89
N PHE A 96 15.20 -14.20 -11.72
CA PHE A 96 16.36 -14.71 -11.00
C PHE A 96 16.73 -16.08 -11.55
N ILE A 97 18.03 -16.30 -11.77
CA ILE A 97 18.60 -17.58 -12.22
C ILE A 97 19.71 -17.91 -11.22
N ASN A 98 19.65 -19.12 -10.63
CA ASN A 98 20.71 -19.60 -9.75
C ASN A 98 22.02 -19.74 -10.55
N PRO A 99 23.19 -19.40 -9.97
CA PRO A 99 24.46 -19.73 -10.59
C PRO A 99 24.60 -21.26 -10.72
N GLU A 100 25.28 -21.71 -11.78
CA GLU A 100 25.66 -23.11 -11.93
C GLU A 100 26.60 -23.49 -10.78
N VAL A 101 26.36 -24.67 -10.20
CA VAL A 101 27.14 -25.23 -9.07
C VAL A 101 28.42 -25.87 -9.58
#